data_AF-A0A7W8GGA2-F1
#
_entry.id   AF-A0A7W8GGA2-F1
#
_cell.length_a   1.000
_cell.length_b   1.000
_cell.length_c   1.000
_cell.angle_alpha   90.00
_cell.angle_beta   90.00
_cell.angle_gamma   90.00
#
_symmetry.space_group_name_H-M   'P 1'
#
loop_
_entity.id
_entity.type
_entity.pdbx_description
1 polymer ?
#
loop_
_entity_poly.entity_id
_entity_poly.type
_entity_poly.pdbx_seq_one_letter_code
_entity_poly.pdbx_strand_id
1 'polypeptide(L)'
;MFNPPTLEDLQETRRANEKLVLKALESKPEWVETELAKTTGLALSHLRAALASLLDQGRVRRLPGTGTRAVYGLADPGLADVPATPLTEGAKKVRDYLEGRADSALYMSEQLRMTREDVMTALSLLNAHGMITCTFVGSLVIFRLKETQAIGQEQSPAPTSKKKQVA
;
A
#
# COMPACT_ATOMS: atom_id res chain seq x y z
N MET A 1 -20.36 19.11 28.98
CA MET A 1 -19.28 18.11 29.07
C MET A 1 -18.78 17.84 27.66
N PHE A 2 -17.62 18.36 27.31
CA PHE A 2 -16.97 18.09 26.02
C PHE A 2 -16.13 16.83 26.25
N ASN A 3 -16.66 15.67 25.93
CA ASN A 3 -15.89 14.43 26.01
C ASN A 3 -14.92 14.48 24.82
N PRO A 4 -13.60 14.65 25.03
CA PRO A 4 -12.68 14.64 23.90
C PRO A 4 -12.81 13.29 23.19
N PRO A 5 -12.86 13.27 21.85
CA PRO A 5 -12.91 12.02 21.12
C PRO A 5 -11.72 11.17 21.54
N THR A 6 -11.99 9.93 21.93
CA THR A 6 -10.95 8.95 22.25
C THR A 6 -10.07 8.72 21.01
N LEU A 7 -8.81 8.35 21.24
CA LEU A 7 -7.87 8.06 20.16
C LEU A 7 -8.40 6.98 19.19
N GLU A 8 -9.22 6.07 19.68
CA GLU A 8 -9.90 5.03 18.90
C GLU A 8 -10.95 5.62 17.93
N ASP A 9 -11.76 6.57 18.39
CA ASP A 9 -12.79 7.22 17.56
C ASP A 9 -12.17 8.06 16.42
N LEU A 10 -11.04 8.72 16.72
CA LEU A 10 -10.24 9.43 15.70
C LEU A 10 -9.61 8.48 14.68
N GLN A 11 -9.21 7.27 15.10
CA GLN A 11 -8.67 6.26 14.20
C GLN A 11 -9.75 5.60 13.34
N GLU A 12 -10.91 5.29 13.91
CA GLU A 12 -12.06 4.77 13.16
C GLU A 12 -12.55 5.79 12.14
N THR A 13 -12.69 7.05 12.54
CA THR A 13 -13.04 8.14 11.64
C THR A 13 -12.00 8.29 10.52
N ARG A 14 -10.71 8.17 10.83
CA ARG A 14 -9.64 8.19 9.82
C ARG A 14 -9.79 7.03 8.82
N ARG A 15 -9.99 5.80 9.29
CA ARG A 15 -10.19 4.62 8.43
C ARG A 15 -11.44 4.73 7.56
N ALA A 16 -12.52 5.26 8.12
CA ALA A 16 -13.76 5.52 7.37
C ALA A 16 -13.51 6.53 6.25
N ASN A 17 -12.77 7.61 6.54
CA ASN A 17 -12.40 8.63 5.56
C ASN A 17 -11.50 8.05 4.45
N GLU A 18 -10.50 7.23 4.81
CA GLU A 18 -9.65 6.54 3.83
C GLU A 18 -10.48 5.69 2.86
N LYS A 19 -11.47 4.95 3.38
CA LYS A 19 -12.36 4.11 2.56
C LYS A 19 -13.24 4.93 1.62
N LEU A 20 -13.75 6.09 2.06
CA LEU A 20 -14.52 7.01 1.21
C LEU A 20 -13.67 7.58 0.08
N VAL A 21 -12.43 7.97 0.40
CA VAL A 21 -11.47 8.49 -0.58
C VAL A 21 -11.13 7.43 -1.63
N LEU A 22 -10.85 6.19 -1.21
CA LEU A 22 -10.63 5.07 -2.13
C LEU A 22 -11.82 4.85 -3.06
N LYS A 23 -13.04 4.79 -2.51
CA LYS A 23 -14.26 4.60 -3.31
C LYS A 23 -14.48 5.70 -4.34
N ALA A 24 -14.17 6.95 -4.00
CA ALA A 24 -14.23 8.06 -4.94
C ALA A 24 -13.19 7.91 -6.06
N LEU A 25 -11.96 7.52 -5.71
CA LEU A 25 -10.87 7.29 -6.66
C LEU A 25 -11.12 6.06 -7.57
N GLU A 26 -11.87 5.05 -7.11
CA GLU A 26 -12.31 3.94 -7.96
C GLU A 26 -13.30 4.41 -9.05
N SER A 27 -14.08 5.45 -8.78
CA SER A 27 -15.08 5.96 -9.72
C SER A 27 -14.48 6.79 -10.86
N LYS A 28 -13.32 7.41 -10.63
CA LYS A 28 -12.61 8.19 -11.64
C LYS A 28 -11.10 8.15 -11.34
N PRO A 29 -10.25 7.86 -12.34
CA PRO A 29 -8.82 7.62 -12.14
C PRO A 29 -8.05 8.84 -11.63
N GLU A 30 -8.57 10.05 -11.82
CA GLU A 30 -7.93 11.30 -11.47
C GLU A 30 -8.92 12.30 -10.85
N TRP A 31 -8.61 12.76 -9.64
CA TRP A 31 -9.40 13.73 -8.89
C TRP A 31 -8.57 14.93 -8.47
N VAL A 32 -9.11 16.13 -8.69
CA VAL A 32 -8.55 17.36 -8.11
C VAL A 32 -8.91 17.41 -6.62
N GLU A 33 -7.98 17.83 -5.76
CA GLU A 33 -8.18 17.91 -4.29
C GLU A 33 -9.54 18.52 -3.89
N THR A 34 -9.91 19.64 -4.52
CA THR A 34 -11.16 20.36 -4.23
C THR A 34 -12.41 19.61 -4.67
N GLU A 35 -12.33 18.86 -5.77
CA GLU A 35 -13.45 18.08 -6.27
C GLU A 35 -13.61 16.79 -5.46
N LEU A 36 -12.50 16.17 -5.07
CA LEU A 36 -12.50 15.01 -4.18
C LEU A 36 -13.13 15.35 -2.82
N ALA A 37 -12.83 16.54 -2.28
CA ALA A 37 -13.45 17.01 -1.03
C ALA A 37 -14.97 17.18 -1.17
N LYS A 38 -15.44 17.76 -2.29
CA LYS A 38 -16.87 17.91 -2.56
C LYS A 38 -17.57 16.57 -2.74
N THR A 39 -16.96 15.65 -3.48
CA THR A 39 -17.54 14.33 -3.76
C THR A 39 -17.60 13.44 -2.54
N THR A 40 -16.57 13.48 -1.69
CA THR A 40 -16.55 12.70 -0.44
C THR A 40 -17.33 13.37 0.69
N GLY A 41 -17.67 14.66 0.55
CA GLY A 41 -18.29 15.46 1.62
C GLY A 41 -17.36 15.71 2.81
N LEU A 42 -16.07 15.41 2.68
CA LEU A 42 -15.09 15.53 3.76
C LEU A 42 -14.51 16.95 3.84
N ALA A 43 -14.26 17.40 5.07
CA ALA A 43 -13.47 18.61 5.29
C ALA A 43 -12.05 18.43 4.73
N LEU A 44 -11.47 19.50 4.14
CA LEU A 44 -10.14 19.45 3.52
C LEU A 44 -9.05 18.94 4.46
N SER A 45 -9.10 19.25 5.75
CA SER A 45 -8.13 18.76 6.74
C SER A 45 -8.20 17.24 6.91
N HIS A 46 -9.41 16.67 6.99
CA HIS A 46 -9.62 15.22 7.10
C HIS A 46 -9.27 14.51 5.80
N LEU A 47 -9.59 15.12 4.66
CA LEU A 47 -9.22 14.61 3.35
C LEU A 47 -7.70 14.56 3.18
N ARG A 48 -6.99 15.65 3.51
CA ARG A 48 -5.52 15.68 3.42
C ARG A 48 -4.87 14.68 4.36
N ALA A 49 -5.41 14.48 5.57
CA ALA A 49 -4.93 13.46 6.49
C ALA A 49 -5.13 12.04 5.93
N ALA A 50 -6.31 11.74 5.37
CA ALA A 50 -6.58 10.46 4.72
C ALA A 50 -5.70 10.25 3.47
N LEU A 51 -5.53 11.27 2.63
CA LEU A 51 -4.64 11.23 1.48
C LEU A 51 -3.18 11.05 1.88
N ALA A 52 -2.71 11.70 2.95
CA ALA A 52 -1.35 11.50 3.46
C ALA A 52 -1.13 10.05 3.91
N SER A 53 -2.09 9.46 4.66
CA SER A 53 -2.04 8.04 5.01
C SER A 53 -2.05 7.14 3.78
N LEU A 54 -2.92 7.42 2.80
CA LEU A 54 -3.03 6.61 1.59
C LEU A 54 -1.79 6.76 0.68
N LEU A 55 -1.15 7.93 0.67
CA LEU A 55 0.12 8.19 -0.03
C LEU A 55 1.25 7.38 0.63
N ASP A 56 1.32 7.40 1.96
CA ASP A 56 2.29 6.63 2.75
C ASP A 56 2.12 5.11 2.54
N GLN A 57 0.86 4.66 2.48
CA GLN A 57 0.51 3.27 2.13
C GLN A 57 0.76 2.91 0.66
N GLY A 58 1.09 3.89 -0.21
CA GLY A 58 1.28 3.67 -1.64
C GLY A 58 -0.01 3.35 -2.41
N ARG A 59 -1.19 3.63 -1.84
CA ARG A 59 -2.52 3.36 -2.42
C ARG A 59 -3.02 4.48 -3.34
N VAL A 60 -2.50 5.69 -3.18
CA VAL A 60 -2.79 6.84 -4.05
C VAL A 60 -1.49 7.48 -4.51
N ARG A 61 -1.53 8.13 -5.67
CA ARG A 61 -0.42 8.91 -6.20
C ARG A 61 -0.84 10.36 -6.37
N ARG A 62 0.07 11.29 -6.05
CA ARG A 62 -0.11 12.70 -6.36
C ARG A 62 0.43 12.97 -7.77
N LEU A 63 -0.45 13.37 -8.67
CA LEU A 63 -0.11 13.74 -10.03
C LEU A 63 0.23 15.23 -10.11
N PRO A 64 1.18 15.63 -10.96
CA PRO A 64 1.40 17.04 -11.28
C PRO A 64 0.13 17.56 -11.97
N GLY A 65 -0.63 18.41 -11.26
CA GLY A 65 -1.85 18.98 -11.80
C GLY A 65 -1.56 20.01 -12.89
N THR A 66 -2.53 20.23 -13.77
CA THR A 66 -2.56 21.39 -14.67
C THR A 66 -2.81 22.66 -13.86
N GLY A 67 -1.75 23.24 -13.26
CA GLY A 67 -1.76 24.50 -12.52
C GLY A 67 -1.42 24.39 -11.02
N THR A 68 -2.02 25.22 -10.17
CA THR A 68 -1.78 25.31 -8.71
C THR A 68 -2.50 24.24 -7.87
N ARG A 69 -3.24 23.31 -8.49
CA ARG A 69 -4.10 22.35 -7.79
C ARG A 69 -3.47 20.96 -7.78
N ALA A 70 -3.38 20.35 -6.60
CA ALA A 70 -2.94 18.97 -6.47
C ALA A 70 -4.00 18.02 -7.05
N VAL A 71 -3.57 17.11 -7.94
CA VAL A 71 -4.39 16.03 -8.46
C VAL A 71 -3.95 14.75 -7.78
N TYR A 72 -4.90 13.94 -7.35
CA TYR A 72 -4.68 12.63 -6.75
C TYR A 72 -5.35 11.58 -7.63
N GLY A 73 -4.62 10.51 -7.91
CA GLY A 73 -5.14 9.36 -8.63
C GLY A 73 -4.95 8.10 -7.80
N LEU A 74 -5.72 7.07 -8.15
CA LEU A 74 -5.47 5.75 -7.60
C LEU A 74 -4.06 5.32 -8.02
N ALA A 75 -3.31 4.77 -7.08
CA ALA A 75 -1.99 4.23 -7.36
C ALA A 75 -2.20 2.91 -8.10
N ASP A 76 -2.43 3.02 -9.42
CA ASP A 76 -2.55 1.87 -10.30
C ASP A 76 -1.13 1.47 -10.75
N PRO A 77 -0.59 0.36 -10.27
CA PRO A 77 0.72 -0.14 -10.70
C PRO A 77 0.69 -0.70 -12.13
N GLY A 78 -0.43 -0.66 -12.85
CA GLY A 78 -0.59 -1.34 -14.14
C GLY A 78 -0.54 -2.86 -14.02
N LEU A 79 -0.88 -3.39 -12.84
CA LEU A 79 -0.95 -4.83 -12.63
C LEU A 79 -2.26 -5.34 -13.23
N ALA A 80 -2.17 -6.35 -14.07
CA ALA A 80 -3.34 -6.96 -14.66
C ALA A 80 -4.16 -7.68 -13.57
N ASP A 81 -5.48 -7.54 -13.60
CA ASP A 81 -6.39 -8.33 -12.76
C ASP A 81 -6.39 -9.78 -13.27
N VAL A 82 -5.40 -10.55 -12.82
CA VAL A 82 -5.24 -11.96 -13.16
C VAL A 82 -5.85 -12.83 -12.06
N PRO A 83 -6.60 -13.89 -12.41
CA PRO A 83 -7.10 -14.82 -11.41
C PRO A 83 -5.91 -15.44 -10.65
N ALA A 84 -6.10 -15.70 -9.35
CA ALA A 84 -5.13 -16.33 -8.46
C ALA A 84 -4.85 -17.79 -8.83
N THR A 85 -4.26 -17.98 -10.01
CA THR A 85 -3.78 -19.24 -10.56
C THR A 85 -2.50 -19.65 -9.82
N PRO A 86 -2.13 -20.94 -9.82
CA PRO A 86 -0.93 -21.41 -9.13
C PRO A 86 0.32 -20.63 -9.55
N LEU A 87 1.18 -20.31 -8.58
CA LEU A 87 2.41 -19.54 -8.77
C LEU A 87 3.28 -20.16 -9.86
N THR A 88 3.44 -19.43 -10.97
CA THR A 88 4.36 -19.78 -12.06
C THR A 88 5.81 -19.75 -11.57
N GLU A 89 6.73 -20.42 -12.28
CA GLU A 89 8.15 -20.38 -11.93
C GLU A 89 8.71 -18.94 -11.94
N GLY A 90 8.21 -18.09 -12.85
CA GLY A 90 8.54 -16.66 -12.88
C GLY A 90 8.08 -15.93 -11.61
N ALA A 91 6.87 -16.19 -11.13
CA ALA A 91 6.36 -15.60 -9.88
C ALA A 91 7.16 -16.07 -8.66
N LYS A 92 7.60 -17.33 -8.62
CA LYS A 92 8.47 -17.84 -7.54
C LYS A 92 9.82 -17.15 -7.53
N LYS A 93 10.45 -16.94 -8.71
CA LYS A 93 11.72 -16.22 -8.83
C LYS A 93 11.60 -14.76 -8.42
N VAL A 94 10.54 -14.07 -8.84
CA VAL A 94 10.30 -12.67 -8.44
C VAL A 94 10.04 -12.58 -6.94
N ARG A 95 9.31 -13.53 -6.36
CA ARG A 95 9.11 -13.63 -4.91
C ARG A 95 10.44 -13.81 -4.17
N ASP A 96 11.23 -14.80 -4.56
CA ASP A 96 12.56 -15.08 -3.97
C ASP A 96 13.49 -13.87 -4.09
N TYR A 97 13.43 -13.17 -5.24
CA TYR A 97 14.13 -11.91 -5.41
C TYR A 97 13.65 -10.86 -4.43
N LEU A 98 12.34 -10.63 -4.27
CA LEU A 98 11.81 -9.63 -3.34
C LEU A 98 11.96 -10.02 -1.85
N GLU A 99 12.49 -11.20 -1.54
CA GLU A 99 12.77 -11.62 -0.17
C GLU A 99 13.91 -10.78 0.42
N GLY A 100 13.58 -9.95 1.40
CA GLY A 100 14.55 -9.06 2.07
C GLY A 100 14.92 -7.78 1.31
N ARG A 101 14.30 -7.51 0.14
CA ARG A 101 14.53 -6.27 -0.64
C ARG A 101 13.25 -5.73 -1.27
N ALA A 102 13.22 -4.42 -1.44
CA ALA A 102 12.18 -3.72 -2.18
C ALA A 102 12.81 -3.15 -3.44
N ASP A 103 12.21 -3.41 -4.61
CA ASP A 103 12.84 -3.08 -5.88
C ASP A 103 11.82 -2.69 -6.96
N SER A 104 12.30 -2.11 -8.06
CA SER A 104 11.43 -1.69 -9.18
C SER A 104 11.30 -2.79 -10.23
N ALA A 105 10.18 -2.83 -10.96
CA ALA A 105 9.97 -3.79 -12.06
C ALA A 105 11.08 -3.71 -13.13
N LEU A 106 11.62 -2.52 -13.37
CA LEU A 106 12.72 -2.31 -14.31
C LEU A 106 14.01 -3.00 -13.82
N TYR A 107 14.41 -2.74 -12.58
CA TYR A 107 15.60 -3.39 -12.00
C TYR A 107 15.44 -4.91 -11.89
N MET A 108 14.25 -5.39 -11.50
CA MET A 108 13.96 -6.82 -11.46
C MET A 108 14.10 -7.48 -12.83
N SER A 109 13.65 -6.81 -13.91
CA SER A 109 13.78 -7.35 -15.27
C SER A 109 15.24 -7.53 -15.70
N GLU A 110 16.11 -6.59 -15.34
CA GLU A 110 17.55 -6.69 -15.63
C GLU A 110 18.24 -7.76 -14.78
N GLN A 111 17.96 -7.81 -13.47
CA GLN A 111 18.61 -8.75 -12.56
C GLN A 111 18.18 -10.20 -12.79
N LEU A 112 16.89 -10.42 -13.05
CA LEU A 112 16.34 -11.76 -13.29
C LEU A 112 16.52 -12.22 -14.74
N ARG A 113 17.03 -11.36 -15.63
CA ARG A 113 17.09 -11.59 -17.08
C ARG A 113 15.74 -12.03 -17.65
N MET A 114 14.68 -11.38 -17.19
CA MET A 114 13.31 -11.63 -17.63
C MET A 114 12.80 -10.41 -18.39
N THR A 115 11.83 -10.61 -19.28
CA THR A 115 11.20 -9.46 -19.93
C THR A 115 10.41 -8.65 -18.91
N ARG A 116 10.25 -7.34 -19.17
CA ARG A 116 9.42 -6.48 -18.32
C ARG A 116 7.98 -7.01 -18.22
N GLU A 117 7.45 -7.58 -19.30
CA GLU A 117 6.11 -8.15 -19.36
C GLU A 117 5.99 -9.39 -18.46
N ASP A 118 7.00 -10.27 -18.45
CA ASP A 118 7.03 -11.44 -17.57
C ASP A 118 7.12 -11.04 -16.09
N VAL A 119 7.94 -10.04 -15.77
CA VAL A 119 8.05 -9.50 -14.40
C VAL A 119 6.74 -8.87 -13.96
N MET A 120 6.10 -8.07 -14.81
CA MET A 120 4.79 -7.46 -14.51
C MET A 120 3.70 -8.53 -14.35
N THR A 121 3.72 -9.59 -15.15
CA THR A 121 2.79 -10.73 -15.03
C THR A 121 3.00 -11.47 -13.71
N ALA A 122 4.26 -11.74 -13.36
CA ALA A 122 4.63 -12.35 -12.08
C ALA A 122 4.21 -11.48 -10.88
N LEU A 123 4.45 -10.17 -10.93
CA LEU A 123 4.02 -9.22 -9.91
C LEU A 123 2.48 -9.14 -9.82
N SER A 124 1.78 -9.20 -10.96
CA SER A 124 0.31 -9.20 -11.00
C SER A 124 -0.24 -10.44 -10.31
N LEU A 125 0.37 -11.60 -10.57
CA LEU A 125 0.02 -12.85 -9.90
C LEU A 125 0.31 -12.77 -8.39
N LEU A 126 1.47 -12.27 -7.98
CA LEU A 126 1.82 -12.11 -6.57
C LEU A 126 0.90 -11.11 -5.84
N ASN A 127 0.44 -10.08 -6.55
CA ASN A 127 -0.54 -9.12 -6.03
C ASN A 127 -1.94 -9.74 -5.90
N ALA A 128 -2.36 -10.57 -6.87
CA ALA A 128 -3.61 -11.33 -6.79
C ALA A 128 -3.62 -12.30 -5.59
N HIS A 129 -2.46 -12.87 -5.24
CA HIS A 129 -2.29 -13.68 -4.02
C HIS A 129 -2.10 -12.84 -2.74
N GLY A 130 -2.11 -11.50 -2.83
CA GLY A 130 -1.94 -10.59 -1.70
C GLY A 130 -0.54 -10.63 -1.05
N MET A 131 0.47 -11.13 -1.76
CA MET A 131 1.82 -11.40 -1.22
C MET A 131 2.77 -10.20 -1.34
N ILE A 132 2.49 -9.23 -2.23
CA ILE A 132 3.32 -8.04 -2.41
C ILE A 132 2.55 -6.77 -2.04
N THR A 133 3.30 -5.73 -1.70
CA THR A 133 2.78 -4.35 -1.66
C THR A 133 3.56 -3.48 -2.65
N CYS A 134 2.85 -2.53 -3.24
CA CYS A 134 3.39 -1.59 -4.20
C CYS A 134 3.42 -0.21 -3.54
N THR A 135 4.56 0.46 -3.57
CA THR A 135 4.73 1.81 -3.04
C THR A 135 5.28 2.70 -4.14
N PHE A 136 4.69 3.88 -4.30
CA PHE A 136 5.11 4.84 -5.31
C PHE A 136 6.08 5.84 -4.69
N VAL A 137 7.30 5.90 -5.21
CA VAL A 137 8.30 6.90 -4.85
C VAL A 137 8.50 7.82 -6.06
N GLY A 138 7.75 8.93 -6.08
CA GLY A 138 7.68 9.82 -7.24
C GLY A 138 7.01 9.13 -8.43
N SER A 139 7.74 8.94 -9.53
CA SER A 139 7.30 8.18 -10.71
C SER A 139 7.70 6.70 -10.69
N LEU A 140 8.48 6.27 -9.70
CA LEU A 140 8.95 4.88 -9.59
C LEU A 140 7.98 4.05 -8.73
N VAL A 141 7.64 2.87 -9.24
CA VAL A 141 6.89 1.87 -8.48
C VAL A 141 7.89 0.90 -7.87
N ILE A 142 7.92 0.89 -6.54
CA ILE A 142 8.73 -0.02 -5.74
C ILE A 142 7.81 -1.13 -5.24
N PHE A 143 8.16 -2.36 -5.57
CA PHE A 143 7.49 -3.55 -5.10
C PHE A 143 8.27 -4.12 -3.93
N ARG A 144 7.56 -4.49 -2.87
CA ARG A 144 8.12 -5.21 -1.73
C ARG A 144 7.24 -6.42 -1.46
N LEU A 145 7.82 -7.47 -0.90
CA LEU A 145 6.97 -8.49 -0.28
C LEU A 145 6.24 -7.85 0.91
N LYS A 146 4.94 -8.12 0.97
CA LYS A 146 4.20 -7.95 2.20
C LYS A 146 4.82 -8.98 3.13
N GLU A 147 5.41 -8.54 4.24
CA GLU A 147 5.75 -9.47 5.30
C GLU A 147 4.48 -10.28 5.55
N THR A 148 4.57 -11.56 5.21
CA THR A 148 3.61 -12.51 5.72
C THR A 148 3.84 -12.41 7.21
N GLN A 149 3.02 -11.62 7.93
CA GLN A 149 2.79 -11.92 9.33
C GLN A 149 2.49 -13.40 9.32
N ALA A 150 3.45 -14.16 9.83
CA ALA A 150 3.37 -15.58 9.97
C ALA A 150 2.04 -15.88 10.66
N ILE A 151 1.04 -16.28 9.89
CA ILE A 151 -0.10 -17.03 10.42
C ILE A 151 0.50 -18.40 10.73
N GLY A 152 1.29 -18.50 11.80
CA GLY A 152 2.06 -19.70 12.11
C GLY A 152 3.44 -19.53 12.77
N GLN A 153 3.68 -18.48 13.56
CA GLN A 153 4.67 -18.61 14.65
C GLN A 153 3.97 -18.36 15.98
N GLU A 154 3.89 -19.45 16.74
CA GLU A 154 3.53 -19.51 18.15
C GLU A 154 3.98 -18.26 18.91
N GLN A 155 3.07 -17.74 19.72
CA GLN A 155 3.42 -17.00 20.92
C GLN A 155 4.45 -17.80 21.71
N SER A 156 5.74 -17.56 21.47
CA SER A 156 6.78 -17.88 22.43
C SER A 156 6.77 -16.75 23.46
N PRO A 157 6.29 -17.00 24.69
CA PRO A 157 6.34 -15.98 25.73
C PRO A 157 7.81 -15.67 26.00
N ALA A 158 8.17 -14.38 25.92
CA ALA A 158 9.47 -13.90 26.32
C ALA A 158 9.81 -14.43 27.73
N PRO A 159 10.96 -15.09 27.95
CA PRO A 159 11.36 -15.47 29.29
C PRO A 159 11.73 -14.19 30.05
N THR A 160 10.81 -13.74 30.90
CA THR A 160 11.06 -12.73 31.91
C THR A 160 12.18 -13.23 32.81
N SER A 161 13.38 -12.71 32.58
CA SER A 161 14.54 -12.93 33.42
C SER A 161 14.23 -12.44 34.84
N LYS A 162 13.93 -13.38 35.74
CA LYS A 162 13.95 -13.17 37.19
C LYS A 162 15.37 -12.76 37.59
N LYS A 163 15.63 -11.45 37.67
CA LYS A 163 16.80 -10.94 38.39
C LYS A 163 16.49 -10.97 39.88
N LYS A 164 16.94 -12.06 40.48
CA LYS A 164 17.23 -12.26 41.90
C LYS A 164 17.84 -10.97 42.50
N GLN A 165 17.17 -10.37 43.47
CA GLN A 165 17.80 -9.42 44.39
C GLN A 165 17.59 -9.95 45.80
N VAL A 166 18.70 -10.39 46.38
CA VAL A 166 18.88 -10.79 47.78
C VAL A 166 19.79 -9.71 48.36
N ALA A 167 19.30 -9.00 49.37
CA ALA A 167 20.03 -8.44 50.51
C ALA A 167 19.06 -7.55 51.28
#